data_AF-A0A1I3A6N1-F1
#
_entry.id   AF-A0A1I3A6N1-F1
#
_cell.length_a   1.000
_cell.length_b   1.000
_cell.length_c   1.000
_cell.angle_alpha   90.00
_cell.angle_beta   90.00
_cell.angle_gamma   90.00
#
_symmetry.space_group_name_H-M   'P 1'
#
loop_
_entity.id
_entity.type
_entity.pdbx_description
1 polymer ?
#
loop_
_entity_poly.entity_id
_entity_poly.type
_entity_poly.pdbx_seq_one_letter_code
_entity_poly.pdbx_strand_id
1 'polypeptide(L)'
;MAGRSRKSSSVGFRFTWPNEAQLQEGIAAALASRGVPAEREVRLSGRDRIDLAVGNVGIEVKVAGNAANVRRQLTRYAASDQLEELVLVTTKAAHRGIPEEIGGKPVHLVWLSGVIQ
;
A
#
# COMPACT_ATOMS: atom_id res chain seq x y z
N MET A 1 -37.01 5.31 24.18
CA MET A 1 -35.69 5.50 24.81
C MET A 1 -34.63 5.00 23.84
N ALA A 2 -33.87 5.89 23.20
CA ALA A 2 -32.92 5.53 22.15
C ALA A 2 -31.49 5.50 22.71
N GLY A 3 -30.82 4.36 22.56
CA GLY A 3 -29.44 4.14 22.98
C GLY A 3 -28.44 4.94 22.15
N ARG A 4 -27.50 5.62 22.82
CA ARG A 4 -26.34 6.25 22.19
C ARG A 4 -25.34 5.17 21.78
N SER A 5 -25.21 4.93 20.48
CA SER A 5 -24.08 4.18 19.92
C SER A 5 -22.81 5.05 19.98
N ARG A 6 -21.78 4.57 20.68
CA ARG A 6 -20.45 5.19 20.77
C ARG A 6 -19.82 5.21 19.37
N LYS A 7 -19.60 6.40 18.81
CA LYS A 7 -18.73 6.56 17.63
C LYS A 7 -17.29 6.26 18.05
N SER A 8 -16.75 5.13 17.58
CA SER A 8 -15.30 4.87 17.67
C SER A 8 -14.59 5.82 16.71
N SER A 9 -13.92 6.83 17.26
CA SER A 9 -13.12 7.77 16.50
C SER A 9 -11.80 7.09 16.09
N SER A 10 -11.72 6.62 14.86
CA SER A 10 -10.43 6.30 14.25
C SER A 10 -9.65 7.60 14.12
N VAL A 11 -8.55 7.71 14.87
CA VAL A 11 -7.58 8.80 14.72
C VAL A 11 -7.11 8.77 13.26
N GLY A 12 -7.50 9.79 12.51
CA GLY A 12 -7.03 9.98 11.14
C GLY A 12 -5.61 10.51 11.20
N PHE A 13 -4.65 9.73 10.72
CA PHE A 13 -3.31 10.24 10.55
C PHE A 13 -3.28 11.20 9.35
N ARG A 14 -2.90 12.45 9.59
CA ARG A 14 -2.63 13.44 8.55
C ARG A 14 -1.14 13.48 8.31
N PHE A 15 -0.76 13.27 7.07
CA PHE A 15 0.64 13.27 6.68
C PHE A 15 0.78 14.05 5.37
N THR A 16 1.66 15.05 5.38
CA THR A 16 2.21 15.66 4.17
C THR A 16 3.33 14.78 3.68
N TRP A 17 3.11 14.01 2.61
CA TRP A 17 4.10 13.06 2.09
C TRP A 17 4.79 13.64 0.83
N PRO A 18 5.94 14.33 0.94
CA PRO A 18 6.66 14.84 -0.22
C PRO A 18 7.31 13.71 -1.05
N ASN A 19 7.50 12.50 -0.50
CA ASN A 19 8.13 11.38 -1.19
C ASN A 19 7.62 10.01 -0.70
N GLU A 20 7.96 8.95 -1.45
CA GLU A 20 7.53 7.57 -1.20
C GLU A 20 8.05 7.05 0.15
N ALA A 21 9.29 7.38 0.53
CA ALA A 21 9.90 6.92 1.78
C ALA A 21 9.15 7.42 3.03
N GLN A 22 8.69 8.68 3.03
CA GLN A 22 7.87 9.20 4.11
C GLN A 22 6.50 8.52 4.13
N LEU A 23 5.84 8.37 2.98
CA LEU A 23 4.54 7.68 2.87
C LEU A 23 4.62 6.24 3.39
N GLN A 24 5.64 5.51 2.98
CA GLN A 24 5.95 4.18 3.48
C GLN A 24 6.14 4.17 5.01
N GLU A 25 6.86 5.13 5.58
CA GLU A 25 7.10 5.21 7.03
C GLU A 25 5.82 5.40 7.82
N GLY A 26 4.99 6.36 7.45
CA GLY A 26 3.78 6.57 8.21
C GLY A 26 2.69 5.52 7.91
N ILE A 27 2.71 4.82 6.76
CA ILE A 27 1.91 3.60 6.58
C ILE A 27 2.37 2.53 7.58
N ALA A 28 3.67 2.25 7.66
CA ALA A 28 4.22 1.26 8.60
C ALA A 28 3.88 1.64 10.06
N ALA A 29 4.05 2.90 10.44
CA ALA A 29 3.70 3.38 11.78
C ALA A 29 2.19 3.27 12.06
N ALA A 30 1.33 3.60 11.09
CA ALA A 30 -0.12 3.49 11.24
C ALA A 30 -0.57 2.02 11.38
N LEU A 31 0.04 1.10 10.65
CA LEU A 31 -0.23 -0.34 10.78
C LEU A 31 0.27 -0.88 12.13
N ALA A 32 1.49 -0.51 12.54
CA ALA A 32 2.06 -0.89 13.84
C ALA A 32 1.19 -0.39 15.02
N SER A 33 0.67 0.84 14.94
CA SER A 33 -0.24 1.40 15.96
C SER A 33 -1.55 0.60 16.13
N ARG A 34 -1.89 -0.24 15.14
CA ARG A 34 -3.05 -1.12 15.13
C ARG A 34 -2.69 -2.59 15.41
N GLY A 35 -1.45 -2.87 15.82
CA GLY A 35 -0.99 -4.23 16.09
C GLY A 35 -0.69 -5.06 14.84
N VAL A 36 -0.50 -4.42 13.68
CA VAL A 36 -0.16 -5.07 12.41
C VAL A 36 1.23 -4.57 11.99
N PRO A 37 2.33 -5.11 12.55
CA PRO A 37 3.67 -4.65 12.15
C PRO A 37 3.93 -5.00 10.68
N ALA A 38 4.52 -4.06 9.94
CA ALA A 38 4.95 -4.26 8.57
C ALA A 38 6.47 -4.25 8.48
N GLU A 39 7.05 -5.22 7.80
CA GLU A 39 8.47 -5.23 7.44
C GLU A 39 8.70 -4.26 6.28
N ARG A 40 9.74 -3.43 6.37
CA ARG A 40 10.07 -2.43 5.35
C ARG A 40 11.13 -2.96 4.38
N GLU A 41 11.02 -2.58 3.11
CA GLU A 41 12.04 -2.80 2.08
C GLU A 41 12.41 -4.30 1.95
N VAL A 42 11.40 -5.18 1.88
CA VAL A 42 11.58 -6.63 1.89
C VAL A 42 12.11 -7.12 0.55
N ARG A 43 13.22 -7.87 0.58
CA ARG A 43 13.85 -8.42 -0.63
C ARG A 43 13.06 -9.63 -1.14
N LEU A 44 12.48 -9.50 -2.34
CA LEU A 44 11.78 -10.59 -3.01
C LEU A 44 12.72 -11.45 -3.87
N SER A 45 13.77 -10.83 -4.41
CA SER A 45 14.80 -11.47 -5.22
C SER A 45 16.13 -10.71 -5.08
N GLY A 46 17.17 -11.12 -5.82
CA GLY A 46 18.44 -10.40 -5.85
C GLY A 46 18.35 -8.97 -6.42
N ARG A 47 17.25 -8.62 -7.13
CA ARG A 47 17.07 -7.30 -7.74
C ARG A 47 15.80 -6.57 -7.30
N ASP A 48 14.79 -7.30 -6.83
CA ASP A 48 13.48 -6.75 -6.50
C ASP A 48 13.29 -6.64 -4.99
N ARG A 49 12.72 -5.49 -4.58
CA ARG A 49 12.44 -5.15 -3.20
C ARG A 49 11.10 -4.44 -3.12
N ILE A 50 10.20 -4.95 -2.29
CA ILE A 50 8.88 -4.35 -2.08
C ILE A 50 8.92 -3.40 -0.89
N ASP A 51 8.16 -2.30 -0.96
CA ASP A 51 8.25 -1.23 0.03
C ASP A 51 7.84 -1.72 1.43
N LEU A 52 6.74 -2.47 1.55
CA LEU A 52 6.33 -3.09 2.82
C LEU A 52 5.83 -4.52 2.62
N ALA A 53 5.92 -5.35 3.66
CA ALA A 53 5.24 -6.63 3.74
C ALA A 53 4.56 -6.83 5.10
N VAL A 54 3.35 -7.40 5.07
CA VAL A 54 2.64 -7.89 6.26
C VAL A 54 2.37 -9.37 6.03
N GLY A 55 3.21 -10.24 6.60
CA GLY A 55 3.18 -11.65 6.24
C GLY A 55 3.46 -11.85 4.74
N ASN A 56 2.53 -12.49 4.03
CA ASN A 56 2.58 -12.73 2.58
C ASN A 56 1.87 -11.64 1.75
N VAL A 57 1.46 -10.53 2.37
CA VAL A 57 0.85 -9.38 1.67
C VAL A 57 1.92 -8.34 1.38
N GLY A 58 2.16 -8.09 0.10
CA GLY A 58 3.12 -7.10 -0.36
C GLY A 58 2.47 -5.74 -0.61
N ILE A 59 3.04 -4.64 -0.10
CA ILE A 59 2.51 -3.29 -0.30
C ILE A 59 3.53 -2.46 -1.06
N GLU A 60 3.16 -1.97 -2.24
CA GLU A 60 3.95 -1.02 -3.03
C GLU A 60 3.35 0.39 -2.90
N VAL A 61 4.20 1.37 -2.68
CA VAL A 61 3.83 2.77 -2.43
C VAL A 61 4.27 3.64 -3.61
N LYS A 62 3.34 4.43 -4.16
CA LYS A 62 3.63 5.33 -5.29
C LYS A 62 3.07 6.73 -5.11
N VAL A 63 3.95 7.73 -5.13
CA VAL A 63 3.54 9.15 -5.15
C VAL A 63 3.71 9.79 -6.53
N ALA A 64 4.47 9.12 -7.41
CA ALA A 64 4.76 9.54 -8.78
C ALA A 64 4.89 8.34 -9.72
N GLY A 65 5.30 8.58 -10.96
CA GLY A 65 5.45 7.55 -11.98
C GLY A 65 4.22 7.37 -12.87
N ASN A 66 4.38 6.55 -13.91
CA ASN A 66 3.33 6.20 -14.85
C ASN A 66 2.82 4.77 -14.60
N ALA A 67 1.59 4.50 -15.01
CA ALA A 67 0.92 3.22 -14.77
C ALA A 67 1.65 2.02 -15.41
N ALA A 68 2.32 2.21 -16.56
CA ALA A 68 3.05 1.13 -17.22
C ALA A 68 4.26 0.65 -16.40
N ASN A 69 4.98 1.58 -15.77
CA ASN A 69 6.09 1.26 -14.88
C ASN A 69 5.61 0.56 -13.62
N VAL A 70 4.52 1.04 -13.01
CA VAL A 70 3.91 0.41 -11.84
C VAL A 70 3.44 -1.00 -12.17
N ARG A 71 2.73 -1.19 -13.29
CA ARG A 71 2.29 -2.51 -13.74
C ARG A 71 3.46 -3.47 -13.92
N ARG A 72 4.54 -3.03 -14.60
CA ARG A 72 5.74 -3.85 -14.79
C ARG A 72 6.38 -4.26 -13.46
N GLN A 73 6.35 -3.39 -12.46
CA GLN A 73 6.86 -3.67 -11.12
C GLN A 73 5.99 -4.69 -10.39
N LEU A 74 4.68 -4.47 -10.34
CA LEU A 74 3.73 -5.41 -9.74
C LEU A 74 3.78 -6.79 -10.41
N THR A 75 3.96 -6.85 -11.73
CA THR A 75 4.16 -8.13 -12.44
C THR A 75 5.41 -8.88 -11.98
N ARG A 76 6.52 -8.19 -11.69
CA ARG A 76 7.71 -8.85 -11.14
C ARG A 76 7.46 -9.35 -9.72
N TYR A 77 6.76 -8.58 -8.91
CA TYR A 77 6.49 -8.95 -7.52
C TYR A 77 5.49 -10.10 -7.43
N ALA A 78 4.48 -10.12 -8.31
CA ALA A 78 3.53 -11.22 -8.40
C ALA A 78 4.20 -12.56 -8.73
N ALA A 79 5.36 -12.56 -9.39
CA ALA A 79 6.14 -13.77 -9.65
C ALA A 79 6.92 -14.30 -8.43
N SER A 80 6.95 -13.58 -7.31
CA SER A 80 7.63 -14.02 -6.08
C SER A 80 6.74 -14.94 -5.25
N ASP A 81 7.21 -16.16 -4.94
CA ASP A 81 6.48 -17.11 -4.08
C ASP A 81 6.37 -16.65 -2.61
N GLN A 82 7.04 -15.56 -2.23
CA GLN A 82 6.93 -14.97 -0.88
C GLN A 82 5.62 -14.21 -0.66
N LEU A 83 4.92 -13.83 -1.73
CA LEU A 83 3.72 -13.00 -1.68
C LEU A 83 2.52 -13.76 -2.25
N GLU A 84 1.38 -13.69 -1.58
CA GLU A 84 0.10 -14.23 -2.07
C GLU A 84 -0.78 -13.16 -2.72
N GLU A 85 -0.64 -11.91 -2.29
CA GLU A 85 -1.40 -10.77 -2.78
C GLU A 85 -0.59 -9.47 -2.70
N LEU A 86 -1.01 -8.48 -3.50
CA LEU A 86 -0.36 -7.18 -3.59
C LEU A 86 -1.34 -6.06 -3.27
N VAL A 87 -0.85 -5.01 -2.61
CA VAL A 87 -1.57 -3.75 -2.40
C VAL A 87 -0.77 -2.63 -3.05
N LEU A 88 -1.37 -1.92 -3.99
CA LEU A 88 -0.84 -0.66 -4.51
C LEU A 88 -1.44 0.50 -3.72
N VAL A 89 -0.64 1.16 -2.90
CA VAL A 89 -1.00 2.44 -2.26
C VAL A 89 -0.48 3.58 -3.12
N THR A 90 -1.37 4.44 -3.60
CA THR A 90 -1.00 5.47 -4.58
C THR A 90 -1.68 6.80 -4.32
N THR A 91 -1.03 7.91 -4.64
CA THR A 91 -1.69 9.24 -4.73
C THR A 91 -2.11 9.59 -6.17
N LYS A 92 -1.66 8.83 -7.17
CA LYS A 92 -1.92 9.10 -8.59
C LYS A 92 -3.21 8.43 -9.07
N ALA A 93 -4.17 9.23 -9.52
CA ALA A 93 -5.39 8.75 -10.15
C ALA A 93 -5.13 7.91 -11.42
N ALA A 94 -4.05 8.19 -12.16
CA ALA A 94 -3.65 7.42 -13.34
C ALA A 94 -3.35 5.94 -13.04
N HIS A 95 -3.06 5.58 -11.79
CA HIS A 95 -2.84 4.20 -11.38
C HIS A 95 -4.14 3.42 -11.15
N ARG A 96 -5.31 4.08 -11.17
CA ARG A 96 -6.62 3.42 -10.97
C ARG A 96 -7.00 2.39 -12.02
N GLY A 97 -6.31 2.38 -13.17
CA GLY A 97 -6.49 1.38 -14.22
C GLY A 97 -5.60 0.13 -14.06
N ILE A 98 -4.90 -0.03 -12.93
CA ILE A 98 -4.15 -1.25 -12.64
C ILE A 98 -5.14 -2.42 -12.46
N PRO A 99 -4.90 -3.58 -13.10
CA PRO A 99 -5.77 -4.75 -12.96
C PRO A 99 -5.87 -5.23 -11.51
N GLU A 100 -7.03 -5.77 -11.13
CA GLU A 100 -7.28 -6.37 -9.81
C GLU A 100 -6.63 -7.74 -9.62
N GLU A 101 -6.05 -8.30 -10.68
CA GLU A 101 -5.26 -9.54 -10.64
C GLU A 101 -4.04 -9.42 -11.57
N ILE A 102 -2.87 -9.85 -11.10
CA ILE A 102 -1.64 -9.93 -11.89
C ILE A 102 -0.95 -11.25 -11.57
N GLY A 103 -0.70 -12.07 -12.60
CA GLY A 103 0.00 -13.35 -12.43
C GLY A 103 -0.74 -14.34 -11.53
N GLY A 104 -2.08 -14.31 -11.53
CA GLY A 104 -2.91 -15.15 -10.67
C GLY A 104 -3.01 -14.67 -9.21
N LYS A 105 -2.42 -13.52 -8.87
CA LYS A 105 -2.45 -12.95 -7.51
C LYS A 105 -3.36 -11.73 -7.44
N PRO A 106 -4.19 -11.61 -6.40
CA PRO A 106 -5.00 -10.42 -6.16
C PRO A 106 -4.13 -9.16 -6.05
N VAL A 107 -4.64 -8.06 -6.59
CA VAL A 107 -4.05 -6.73 -6.50
C VAL A 107 -5.11 -5.76 -6.00
N HIS A 108 -4.91 -5.23 -4.80
CA HIS A 108 -5.79 -4.25 -4.18
C HIS A 108 -5.25 -2.84 -4.40
N LEU A 109 -6.13 -1.92 -4.82
CA LEU A 109 -5.73 -0.53 -5.02
C LEU A 109 -6.28 0.37 -3.92
N VAL A 110 -5.37 1.06 -3.23
CA VAL A 110 -5.68 2.09 -2.24
C VAL A 110 -5.26 3.44 -2.80
N TRP A 111 -6.22 4.22 -3.29
CA TRP A 111 -5.96 5.57 -3.78
C TRP A 111 -6.13 6.59 -2.65
N LEU A 112 -5.03 7.21 -2.24
CA LEU A 112 -4.99 8.30 -1.28
C LEU A 112 -5.29 9.62 -2.01
N SER A 113 -6.55 9.99 -2.07
CA SER A 113 -7.03 11.13 -2.86
C SER A 113 -6.80 12.51 -2.22
N GLY A 114 -6.48 12.57 -0.91
CA GLY A 114 -6.17 13.80 -0.17
C GLY A 114 -7.23 14.90 -0.26
N VAL A 115 -7.92 15.20 0.85
CA VAL A 115 -8.59 16.50 1.01
C VAL A 115 -7.63 17.40 1.79
N ILE A 116 -7.20 18.52 1.19
CA ILE A 116 -6.64 19.64 1.94
C ILE A 116 -7.83 20.26 2.68
N GLN A 117 -7.85 20.14 4.01
CA GLN A 117 -8.72 20.93 4.88
C GLN A 117 -7.83 21.78 5.78
#